data_AF-A0A950LNW7-F1
#
_entry.id   AF-A0A950LNW7-F1
#
_cell.length_a   1.000
_cell.length_b   1.000
_cell.length_c   1.000
_cell.angle_alpha   90.00
_cell.angle_beta   90.00
_cell.angle_gamma   90.00
#
_symmetry.space_group_name_H-M   'P 1'
#
loop_
_entity.id
_entity.type
_entity.pdbx_description
1 polymer ?
#
loop_
_entity_poly.entity_id
_entity_poly.type
_entity_poly.pdbx_seq_one_letter_code
_entity_poly.pdbx_strand_id
1 'polypeptide(L)'
;LGLKPKLGALAILGFLLAVSPVMHDFWRNRDPNERNNNLINFMKNAALAGGVLALMGVDEPWEASVPIAQPGLGEKLRTALRRLAA
;
A
#
# COMPACT_ATOMS: atom_id res chain seq x y z
N LEU A 1 -10.61 5.43 -8.62
CA LEU A 1 -9.95 4.67 -7.53
C LEU A 1 -10.67 3.34 -7.35
N GLY A 2 -9.95 2.24 -7.08
CA GLY A 2 -10.57 0.92 -6.80
C GLY A 2 -10.73 -0.04 -7.97
N LEU A 3 -10.18 0.25 -9.16
CA LEU A 3 -10.13 -0.71 -10.29
C LEU A 3 -9.00 -1.73 -10.15
N LYS A 4 -7.83 -1.28 -9.68
CA LYS A 4 -6.65 -2.11 -9.41
C LYS A 4 -6.01 -1.66 -8.09
N PRO A 5 -6.59 -2.05 -6.94
CA PRO A 5 -6.18 -1.56 -5.62
C PRO A 5 -4.69 -1.78 -5.35
N LYS A 6 -4.13 -2.93 -5.72
CA LYS A 6 -2.70 -3.24 -5.57
C LYS A 6 -1.78 -2.33 -6.38
N LEU A 7 -2.19 -1.89 -7.58
CA LEU A 7 -1.39 -0.93 -8.37
C LEU A 7 -1.40 0.46 -7.75
N GLY A 8 -2.55 0.89 -7.22
CA GLY A 8 -2.64 2.15 -6.47
C GLY A 8 -1.78 2.12 -5.21
N ALA A 9 -1.84 1.01 -4.46
CA ALA A 9 -0.99 0.76 -3.30
C ALA A 9 0.51 0.83 -3.67
N LEU A 10 0.93 0.18 -4.75
CA LEU A 10 2.32 0.22 -5.22
C LEU A 10 2.77 1.64 -5.59
N ALA A 11 1.91 2.43 -6.24
CA ALA A 11 2.22 3.82 -6.57
C ALA A 11 2.41 4.68 -5.31
N ILE A 12 1.55 4.51 -4.30
CA ILE A 12 1.68 5.19 -3.01
C ILE A 12 2.98 4.77 -2.32
N LEU A 13 3.28 3.47 -2.28
CA LEU A 13 4.50 2.95 -1.68
C LEU A 13 5.74 3.55 -2.36
N GLY A 14 5.80 3.53 -3.69
CA GLY A 14 6.91 4.11 -4.45
C GLY A 14 7.07 5.61 -4.20
N PHE A 15 5.96 6.37 -4.17
CA PHE A 15 5.98 7.79 -3.85
C PHE A 15 6.54 8.04 -2.45
N LEU A 16 6.03 7.35 -1.43
CA LEU A 16 6.48 7.50 -0.04
C LEU A 16 7.97 7.20 0.12
N LEU A 17 8.46 6.12 -0.51
CA LEU A 17 9.86 5.73 -0.44
C LEU A 17 10.79 6.72 -1.16
N ALA A 18 10.36 7.29 -2.28
CA ALA A 18 11.16 8.25 -3.03
C ALA A 18 11.19 9.63 -2.37
N VAL A 19 10.04 10.12 -1.89
CA VAL A 19 9.91 11.50 -1.39
C VAL A 19 10.40 11.66 0.05
N SER A 20 10.22 10.64 0.91
CA SER A 20 10.51 10.76 2.34
C SER A 20 11.97 11.07 2.67
N PRO A 21 12.98 10.42 2.04
CA PRO A 21 14.39 10.76 2.28
C PRO A 21 14.78 12.15 1.77
N VAL A 22 14.05 12.69 0.79
CA VAL A 22 14.29 14.02 0.21
C VAL A 22 13.66 15.11 1.07
N MET A 23 12.44 14.90 1.56
CA MET A 23 11.71 15.89 2.37
C MET A 23 12.03 15.84 3.87
N HIS A 24 12.34 14.66 4.42
CA HIS A 24 12.58 14.46 5.85
C HIS A 24 13.99 13.92 6.09
N ASP A 25 14.95 14.69 5.61
CA ASP A 25 16.40 14.54 5.76
C ASP A 25 16.85 14.81 7.22
N PHE A 26 16.47 13.94 8.15
CA PHE A 26 16.84 14.14 9.57
C PHE A 26 18.33 13.90 9.84
N TRP A 27 19.02 13.19 8.95
CA TRP A 27 20.44 12.84 9.09
C TRP A 27 21.39 14.01 8.79
N ARG A 28 20.96 15.04 8.04
CA ARG A 28 21.76 16.27 7.86
C ARG A 28 21.40 17.39 8.85
N ASN A 29 20.31 17.27 9.61
CA ASN A 29 19.93 18.29 10.60
C ASN A 29 20.94 18.35 11.77
N ARG A 30 21.44 19.56 12.05
CA ARG A 30 22.37 19.83 13.17
C ARG A 30 21.65 20.27 14.43
N ASP A 31 20.55 21.01 14.27
CA ASP A 31 19.70 21.39 15.40
C ASP A 31 18.93 20.16 15.93
N PRO A 32 18.97 19.87 17.23
CA PRO A 32 18.29 18.71 17.81
C PRO A 32 16.77 18.73 17.66
N ASN A 33 16.13 19.91 17.74
CA ASN A 33 14.68 20.02 17.60
C ASN A 33 14.25 19.77 16.16
N GLU A 34 14.93 20.38 15.20
CA GLU A 34 14.66 20.18 13.78
C GLU A 34 14.87 18.72 13.36
N ARG A 35 15.97 18.10 13.82
CA ARG A 35 16.25 16.68 13.60
C ARG A 35 15.13 15.80 14.13
N ASN A 36 14.66 16.06 15.35
CA ASN A 36 13.58 15.27 15.95
C ASN A 36 12.26 15.43 15.17
N ASN A 37 11.93 16.66 14.75
CA ASN A 37 10.74 16.93 13.95
C ASN A 37 10.78 16.21 12.59
N ASN A 38 11.91 16.28 11.88
CA ASN A 38 12.08 15.56 10.61
C ASN A 38 12.06 14.04 10.80
N LEU A 39 12.67 13.52 11.86
CA LEU A 39 12.61 12.09 12.19
C LEU A 39 11.17 11.62 12.41
N ILE A 40 10.38 12.38 13.19
CA ILE A 40 8.97 12.05 13.45
C ILE A 40 8.18 11.99 12.13
N ASN A 41 8.33 12.99 11.25
CA ASN A 41 7.60 13.00 9.98
C ASN A 41 8.08 11.91 9.01
N PHE A 42 9.39 11.61 8.99
CA PHE A 42 9.92 10.46 8.27
C PHE A 42 9.27 9.15 8.76
N MET A 43 9.18 8.96 10.08
CA MET A 43 8.59 7.76 10.67
C MET A 43 7.07 7.66 10.42
N LYS A 44 6.34 8.79 10.35
CA LYS A 44 4.93 8.79 9.91
C LYS A 44 4.80 8.23 8.50
N ASN A 45 5.64 8.69 7.56
CA ASN A 45 5.61 8.16 6.19
C ASN A 45 6.04 6.70 6.12
N ALA A 46 7.02 6.29 6.93
CA ALA A 46 7.43 4.89 7.04
C ALA A 46 6.30 4.00 7.58
N ALA A 47 5.55 4.47 8.58
CA ALA A 47 4.37 3.76 9.10
C ALA A 47 3.27 3.65 8.04
N LEU A 48 3.03 4.70 7.26
CA LEU A 48 2.10 4.65 6.12
C LEU A 48 2.57 3.65 5.05
N ALA A 49 3.86 3.63 4.70
CA ALA A 49 4.42 2.65 3.77
C ALA A 49 4.25 1.21 4.29
N GLY A 50 4.47 0.98 5.60
CA GLY A 50 4.19 -0.29 6.25
C GLY A 50 2.70 -0.68 6.19
N GLY A 51 1.79 0.26 6.41
CA GLY A 51 0.35 0.06 6.25
C GLY A 51 -0.03 -0.32 4.82
N VAL A 52 0.57 0.33 3.82
CA VAL A 52 0.36 -0.02 2.40
C VAL A 52 0.86 -1.44 2.10
N LEU A 53 2.02 -1.83 2.63
CA LEU A 53 2.54 -3.20 2.49
C LEU A 53 1.62 -4.24 3.15
N ALA A 54 1.10 -3.94 4.34
CA ALA A 54 0.13 -4.81 5.00
C ALA A 54 -1.15 -4.99 4.16
N LEU A 55 -1.66 -3.90 3.56
CA LEU A 55 -2.82 -3.94 2.67
C LEU A 55 -2.55 -4.76 1.39
N MET A 56 -1.33 -4.74 0.86
CA MET A 56 -0.99 -5.55 -0.33
C MET A 56 -1.11 -7.06 -0.10
N GLY A 57 -1.00 -7.51 1.16
CA GLY A 57 -1.22 -8.91 1.56
C GLY A 57 -2.70 -9.33 1.64
N VAL A 58 -3.65 -8.39 1.51
CA VAL A 58 -5.09 -8.69 1.54
C VAL A 58 -5.54 -9.26 0.20
N ASP A 59 -6.28 -10.38 0.26
CA ASP A 59 -6.84 -11.05 -0.92
C ASP A 59 -7.86 -10.17 -1.65
N GLU A 60 -7.91 -10.30 -2.98
CA GLU A 60 -8.86 -9.58 -3.83
C GLU A 60 -10.17 -10.38 -3.98
N PRO A 61 -11.33 -9.70 -4.14
CA PRO A 61 -11.50 -8.25 -4.26
C PRO A 61 -11.55 -7.53 -2.91
N TRP A 62 -10.94 -6.35 -2.81
CA TRP A 62 -11.06 -5.52 -1.61
C TRP A 62 -12.50 -5.02 -1.48
N GLU A 63 -13.05 -4.98 -0.27
CA GLU A 63 -14.44 -4.58 -0.04
C GLU A 63 -14.75 -3.16 -0.54
N ALA A 64 -13.75 -2.27 -0.48
CA ALA A 64 -13.85 -0.90 -0.99
C ALA A 64 -13.52 -0.75 -2.51
N SER A 65 -13.24 -1.85 -3.22
CA SER A 65 -13.00 -1.82 -4.67
C SER A 65 -14.31 -1.71 -5.47
N VAL A 66 -14.23 -1.14 -6.68
CA VAL A 66 -15.43 -0.89 -7.49
C VAL A 66 -16.02 -2.23 -7.96
N PRO A 67 -17.36 -2.43 -7.88
CA PRO A 67 -18.00 -3.71 -8.20
C PRO A 67 -17.69 -4.29 -9.58
N ILE A 68 -17.32 -3.43 -10.55
CA ILE A 68 -16.93 -3.80 -11.92
C ILE A 68 -15.65 -4.67 -11.94
N ALA A 69 -14.82 -4.62 -10.89
CA ALA A 69 -13.60 -5.41 -10.77
C ALA A 69 -13.77 -6.70 -9.94
N GLN A 70 -14.99 -7.02 -9.48
CA GLN A 70 -15.24 -8.28 -8.77
C GLN A 70 -15.40 -9.44 -9.77
N PRO A 71 -14.77 -10.62 -9.52
CA PRO A 71 -14.91 -11.77 -10.41
C PRO A 71 -16.39 -12.17 -10.49
N GLY A 72 -16.86 -12.38 -11.72
CA GLY A 72 -18.25 -12.79 -11.97
C GLY A 72 -18.55 -14.17 -11.36
N LEU A 73 -19.83 -14.46 -11.13
CA LEU A 73 -20.29 -15.74 -10.56
C LEU A 73 -19.69 -16.96 -11.29
N GLY A 74 -19.55 -16.89 -12.62
CA GLY A 74 -18.96 -17.94 -13.45
C GLY A 74 -17.46 -18.17 -13.21
N GLU A 75 -16.70 -17.12 -12.89
CA GLU A 75 -15.28 -17.23 -12.54
C GLU A 75 -15.06 -17.80 -11.14
N LYS A 76 -15.95 -17.44 -10.20
CA LYS A 76 -15.99 -18.04 -8.86
C LYS A 76 -16.29 -19.54 -8.95
N LEU A 77 -17.28 -19.93 -9.75
CA LEU A 77 -17.61 -21.33 -10.03
C LEU A 77 -16.46 -22.11 -10.67
N ARG A 78 -15.81 -21.56 -11.69
CA ARG A 78 -14.65 -22.20 -12.34
C ARG A 78 -13.47 -22.38 -11.39
N THR A 79 -13.18 -21.39 -10.56
CA THR A 79 -12.09 -21.46 -9.57
C THR A 79 -12.41 -22.49 -8.49
N ALA A 80 -13.66 -22.55 -8.02
CA ALA A 80 -14.11 -23.56 -7.06
C ALA A 80 -14.01 -24.98 -7.63
N LEU A 81 -14.47 -25.19 -8.87
CA LEU A 81 -14.37 -26.48 -9.56
C LEU A 81 -12.91 -26.91 -9.77
N ARG A 82 -12.01 -25.98 -10.13
CA ARG A 82 -10.57 -26.28 -10.26
C ARG A 82 -9.91 -26.65 -8.93
N ARG A 83 -10.33 -26.02 -7.82
CA ARG A 83 -9.84 -26.35 -6.48
C ARG A 83 -10.35 -27.69 -5.95
N LEU A 84 -11.52 -28.14 -6.42
CA LEU A 84 -12.08 -29.46 -6.08
C LEU A 84 -11.52 -30.59 -6.94
N ALA A 85 -11.00 -30.27 -8.13
CA ALA A 85 -10.41 -31.23 -9.06
C ALA A 85 -8.89 -31.41 -8.89
N ALA A 86 -8.26 -30.66 -7.98
CA ALA A 86 -6.86 -30.77 -7.58
C ALA A 86 -6.76 -31.41 -6.20
#